data_AF-A0A1A8IW11-F1
#
_entry.id   AF-A0A1A8IW11-F1
#
_cell.length_a   1.000
_cell.length_b   1.000
_cell.length_c   1.000
_cell.angle_alpha   90.00
_cell.angle_beta   90.00
_cell.angle_gamma   90.00
#
_symmetry.space_group_name_H-M   'P 1'
#
loop_
_entity.id
_entity.type
_entity.pdbx_description
1 polymer ?
#
loop_
_entity_poly.entity_id
_entity_poly.type
_entity_poly.pdbx_seq_one_letter_code
_entity_poly.pdbx_strand_id
1 'polypeptide(L)' 'TVIQRRIDGSVSFDRNWRDYRDGFGDLHSEFWLGNNHIHDLSTQGDYSLRIDLEDWSVQHKHAVYQSFSVEDEDHQY' A
#
# COMPACT_ATOMS: atom_id res chain seq x y z
N THR A 1 -6.21 -2.53 7.78
CA THR A 1 -4.79 -2.14 7.93
C THR A 1 -4.45 -1.11 6.87
N VAL A 2 -3.62 -0.11 7.17
CA VAL A 2 -3.11 0.82 6.16
C VAL A 2 -1.82 0.22 5.59
N ILE A 3 -1.78 0.01 4.27
CA ILE A 3 -0.63 -0.60 3.59
C ILE A 3 0.25 0.44 2.88
N GLN A 4 -0.29 1.64 2.64
CA GLN A 4 0.39 2.76 2.01
C GLN A 4 -0.19 4.08 2.51
N ARG A 5 0.65 5.11 2.66
CA ARG A 5 0.18 6.49 2.86
C ARG A 5 1.07 7.50 2.16
N ARG A 6 0.44 8.51 1.53
CA ARG A 6 1.06 9.72 0.96
C ARG A 6 0.39 10.95 1.57
N ILE A 7 1.16 11.98 1.89
CA ILE A 7 0.70 13.21 2.54
C ILE A 7 1.40 14.43 1.94
N ASP A 8 2.74 14.47 2.01
CA ASP A 8 3.52 15.68 1.76
C ASP A 8 4.71 15.47 0.79
N GLY A 9 4.96 14.24 0.35
CA GLY A 9 6.09 13.91 -0.52
C GLY A 9 7.46 13.91 0.17
N SER A 10 7.50 13.87 1.51
CA SER A 10 8.73 13.76 2.30
C SER A 10 9.49 12.45 2.05
N VAL A 11 8.81 11.39 1.63
CA VAL A 11 9.42 10.09 1.31
C VAL A 11 9.43 9.87 -0.20
N SER A 12 10.60 9.55 -0.76
CA SER A 12 10.69 9.11 -2.16
C SER A 12 10.05 7.74 -2.33
N PHE A 13 9.14 7.63 -3.30
CA PHE A 13 8.54 6.38 -3.78
C PHE A 13 9.20 5.87 -5.08
N ASP A 14 10.18 6.60 -5.62
CA ASP A 14 11.04 6.10 -6.70
C ASP A 14 12.11 5.19 -6.08
N ARG A 15 11.79 3.90 -6.00
CA ARG A 15 12.51 2.89 -5.22
C ARG A 15 12.66 1.61 -6.03
N ASN A 16 13.69 0.83 -5.68
CA ASN A 16 13.94 -0.44 -6.34
C ASN A 16 12.96 -1.54 -5.85
N TRP A 17 12.97 -2.69 -6.54
CA TRP A 17 12.15 -3.85 -6.20
C TRP A 17 12.28 -4.29 -4.75
N ARG A 18 13.52 -4.36 -4.24
CA ARG A 18 13.82 -4.84 -2.89
C ARG A 18 13.20 -3.93 -1.82
N ASP A 19 13.24 -2.63 -2.04
CA ASP A 19 12.60 -1.66 -1.15
C ASP A 19 11.07 -1.86 -1.15
N TYR A 20 10.44 -2.09 -2.31
CA TYR A 20 9.00 -2.37 -2.39
C TYR A 20 8.62 -3.70 -1.75
N ARG A 21 9.48 -4.71 -1.86
CA ARG A 21 9.30 -5.99 -1.17
C ARG A 21 9.36 -5.84 0.35
N ASP A 22 10.43 -5.22 0.86
CA ASP A 22 10.74 -5.16 2.29
C ASP A 22 9.93 -4.05 3.00
N GLY A 23 9.45 -3.04 2.26
CA GLY A 23 8.78 -1.86 2.79
C GLY A 23 9.75 -0.70 3.06
N PHE A 24 9.22 0.52 3.11
CA PHE A 24 10.01 1.73 3.37
C PHE A 24 9.14 2.88 3.91
N GLY A 25 9.79 3.89 4.48
CA GLY A 25 9.14 5.07 5.06
C GLY A 25 8.91 4.93 6.57
N ASP A 26 7.97 5.72 7.10
CA ASP A 26 7.62 5.73 8.53
C ASP A 26 6.11 5.54 8.70
N LEU A 27 5.72 4.61 9.56
CA LEU A 27 4.32 4.31 9.90
C LEU A 27 3.57 5.52 10.50
N HIS A 28 4.28 6.54 10.97
CA HIS A 28 3.73 7.80 11.47
C HIS A 28 3.62 8.90 10.39
N SER A 29 4.22 8.72 9.21
CA SER A 29 4.14 9.66 8.08
C SER A 29 3.82 8.95 6.75
N GLU A 30 4.66 9.07 5.72
CA GLU A 30 4.51 8.39 4.45
C GLU A 30 5.26 7.05 4.47
N PHE A 31 4.62 5.99 3.97
CA PHE A 31 5.23 4.67 3.93
C PHE A 31 4.60 3.76 2.89
N TRP A 32 5.33 2.70 2.57
CA TRP A 32 4.86 1.47 1.92
C TRP A 32 5.13 0.31 2.87
N LEU A 33 4.11 -0.49 3.20
CA LEU A 33 4.23 -1.56 4.19
C LEU A 33 5.21 -2.66 3.77
N GLY A 34 5.36 -2.89 2.46
CA GLY A 34 6.16 -3.96 1.90
C GLY A 34 5.28 -5.05 1.28
N ASN A 35 5.61 -5.48 0.07
CA ASN A 35 4.81 -6.45 -0.69
C ASN A 35 4.73 -7.81 0.02
N ASN A 36 5.81 -8.25 0.67
CA ASN A 36 5.79 -9.49 1.46
C ASN A 36 4.75 -9.41 2.58
N HIS A 37 4.71 -8.31 3.31
CA HIS A 37 3.73 -8.11 4.37
C HIS A 37 2.30 -7.98 3.82
N ILE A 38 2.12 -7.36 2.65
CA ILE A 38 0.82 -7.24 2.00
C ILE A 38 0.33 -8.61 1.52
N HIS A 39 1.18 -9.40 0.87
CA HIS A 39 0.90 -10.78 0.47
C HIS A 39 0.48 -11.62 1.67
N ASP A 40 1.31 -11.66 2.72
CA ASP A 40 1.06 -12.41 3.95
C ASP A 40 -0.29 -12.02 4.58
N LEU A 41 -0.61 -10.72 4.64
CA LEU A 41 -1.89 -10.27 5.17
C LEU A 41 -3.06 -10.66 4.28
N SER A 42 -2.92 -10.48 2.97
CA SER A 42 -4.03 -10.61 2.02
C SER A 42 -4.42 -12.07 1.74
N THR A 43 -3.53 -13.03 2.01
CA THR A 43 -3.79 -14.46 1.80
C THR A 43 -4.34 -15.18 3.05
N GLN A 44 -4.40 -14.51 4.20
CA GLN A 44 -4.94 -15.08 5.45
C GLN A 44 -6.46 -15.26 5.44
N GLY A 45 -7.17 -14.66 4.47
CA GLY A 45 -8.62 -14.73 4.36
C GLY A 45 -9.15 -13.75 3.32
N ASP A 46 -10.46 -13.48 3.37
CA ASP A 46 -11.09 -12.56 2.44
C ASP A 46 -10.92 -11.11 2.91
N TYR A 47 -10.11 -10.34 2.18
CA TYR A 47 -9.89 -8.92 2.45
C TYR A 47 -10.46 -8.04 1.34
N SER A 48 -11.06 -6.93 1.75
CA SER A 48 -11.45 -5.83 0.85
C SER A 48 -10.39 -4.72 0.87
N LEU A 49 -10.11 -4.10 -0.27
CA LEU A 49 -9.25 -2.93 -0.37
C LEU A 49 -10.07 -1.65 -0.44
N ARG A 50 -9.71 -0.66 0.39
CA ARG A 50 -10.21 0.71 0.29
C ARG A 50 -9.05 1.64 -0.05
N ILE A 51 -9.24 2.49 -1.05
CA ILE A 51 -8.30 3.53 -1.44
C ILE A 51 -8.99 4.87 -1.18
N ASP A 52 -8.42 5.67 -0.29
CA ASP A 52 -8.83 7.05 -0.03
C ASP A 52 -7.90 8.01 -0.79
N LEU A 53 -8.48 8.99 -1.46
CA LEU A 53 -7.80 9.99 -2.29
C LEU A 53 -8.25 11.39 -1.88
N GLU A 54 -7.32 12.33 -1.86
CA GLU A 54 -7.58 13.75 -1.65
C GLU A 54 -6.98 14.52 -2.83
N ASP A 55 -7.74 15.47 -3.39
CA ASP A 55 -7.22 16.39 -4.41
C ASP A 55 -6.69 17.70 -3.80
N TRP A 56 -6.05 18.53 -4.62
CA TRP A 56 -5.49 19.83 -4.19
C TRP A 56 -6.54 20.84 -3.71
N SER A 57 -7.83 20.57 -3.95
CA SER A 57 -8.96 21.37 -3.46
C SER A 57 -9.57 20.77 -2.17
N VAL A 58 -8.88 19.82 -1.52
CA VAL A 58 -9.32 19.13 -0.31
C VAL A 58 -10.61 18.34 -0.52
N GLN A 59 -10.88 17.89 -1.75
CA GLN A 59 -11.98 16.96 -2.00
C GLN A 59 -11.52 15.53 -1.74
N HIS A 60 -12.24 14.85 -0.84
CA HIS A 60 -11.99 13.44 -0.55
C HIS A 60 -12.87 12.54 -1.40
N LYS A 61 -12.27 11.51 -1.99
CA LYS A 61 -12.96 10.42 -2.70
C LYS A 61 -12.42 9.08 -2.23
N HIS A 62 -13.22 8.04 -2.39
CA HIS A 62 -12.77 6.69 -2.09
C HIS A 62 -13.26 5.67 -3.13
N ALA A 63 -12.50 4.60 -3.27
CA ALA A 63 -12.86 3.41 -4.04
C ALA A 63 -12.75 2.17 -3.13
N VAL A 64 -13.67 1.24 -3.28
CA VAL A 64 -13.70 -0.02 -2.51
C VAL A 64 -13.75 -1.19 -3.46
N TYR A 65 -12.84 -2.13 -3.28
CA TYR A 65 -12.76 -3.41 -3.98
C TYR A 65 -13.10 -4.52 -2.99
N GLN A 66 -14.08 -5.34 -3.33
CA GLN A 66 -14.64 -6.35 -2.42
C GLN A 66 -13.68 -7.51 -2.14
N SER A 67 -12.80 -7.82 -3.10
CA SER A 67 -11.77 -8.85 -2.98
C SER A 67 -10.42 -8.26 -3.38
N PHE A 68 -9.42 -8.50 -2.54
CA PHE A 68 -8.05 -8.07 -2.72
C PHE A 68 -7.09 -9.10 -2.15
N SER A 69 -6.25 -9.63 -3.03
CA SER A 69 -5.11 -10.47 -2.70
C SER A 69 -3.94 -10.07 -3.58
N VAL A 70 -2.73 -10.28 -3.07
CA VAL A 70 -1.48 -10.10 -3.80
C VAL A 70 -0.80 -11.47 -3.81
N GLU A 71 -0.25 -11.89 -4.95
CA GLU A 71 0.47 -13.16 -5.06
C GLU A 71 1.87 -13.05 -4.44
N ASP A 72 2.66 -14.11 -4.47
CA ASP A 72 4.01 -14.14 -3.91
C ASP A 72 5.07 -13.48 -4.83
N GLU A 73 6.32 -13.43 -4.35
CA GLU A 73 7.44 -12.85 -5.10
C GLU A 73 7.71 -13.59 -6.42
N ASP A 74 7.49 -14.89 -6.48
CA ASP A 74 7.72 -15.73 -7.67
C ASP A 74 6.72 -15.39 -8.79
N HIS A 75 5.51 -14.95 -8.42
CA HIS A 75 4.48 -14.43 -9.33
C HIS A 75 4.52 -12.91 -9.49
N GLN A 76 5.54 -12.25 -8.94
CA GLN A 76 5.77 -10.80 -9.04
C GLN A 76 4.76 -9.91 -8.30
N TYR A 77 4.15 -10.42 -7.23
CA TYR A 77 3.08 -9.75 -6.45
C TYR A 77 1.85 -9.39 -7.30
#